data_AF-A0A9P6L9J8-F1
#
_entry.id   AF-A0A9P6L9J8-F1
#
_cell.length_a   1.000
_cell.length_b   1.000
_cell.length_c   1.000
_cell.angle_alpha   90.00
_cell.angle_beta   90.00
_cell.angle_gamma   90.00
#
_symmetry.space_group_name_H-M   'P 1'
#
loop_
_entity.id
_entity.type
_entity.pdbx_description
1 polymer ?
#
loop_
_entity_poly.entity_id
_entity_poly.type
_entity_poly.pdbx_seq_one_letter_code
_entity_poly.pdbx_strand_id
1 'polypeptide(L)'
;MVSVQAPATTNGLNQDPTGVLIGTTITATTQVVNSTLDRLLSASSSPSTGIPDIDKSLEQIRKDLGVLTSTQSSEQDEIKTLLEDSLNNEVLQHISAQIERQIDTCIDETVNKLVEEELDKYVPKDVRSQVDKQRTELLTLQIQIHNSEARRSNSFIKTQKHFNENLQYLLDQGGRRSDIFPRTVNELLAYNDQKVLQLVQFFGMEHPDNNSKIPNLNWFLRIIGVTYQSNLLG
;
A
#
# COMPACT_ATOMS: atom_id res chain seq x y z
N MET A 1 13.74 -12.55 5.63
CA MET A 1 12.51 -12.99 6.32
C MET A 1 11.86 -11.78 6.97
N VAL A 2 11.03 -11.06 6.21
CA VAL A 2 9.99 -10.17 6.71
C VAL A 2 8.86 -10.35 5.70
N SER A 3 7.79 -11.03 6.14
CA SER A 3 6.55 -11.16 5.38
C SER A 3 5.91 -9.78 5.29
N VAL A 4 5.86 -9.24 4.08
CA VAL A 4 4.98 -8.12 3.76
C VAL A 4 3.68 -8.74 3.25
N GLN A 5 2.66 -8.66 4.10
CA GLN A 5 1.31 -9.13 3.85
C GLN A 5 0.62 -8.13 2.92
N ALA A 6 0.34 -8.55 1.68
CA ALA A 6 -0.48 -7.80 0.75
C ALA A 6 -1.95 -7.80 1.21
N PRO A 7 -2.70 -6.69 1.06
CA PRO A 7 -4.13 -6.69 1.34
C PRO A 7 -4.86 -7.49 0.26
N ALA A 8 -5.75 -8.38 0.72
CA ALA A 8 -6.64 -9.14 -0.12
C ALA A 8 -7.56 -8.19 -0.90
N THR A 9 -7.36 -8.12 -2.21
CA THR A 9 -8.37 -7.67 -3.16
C THR A 9 -9.55 -8.64 -3.10
N THR A 10 -10.57 -8.27 -2.33
CA THR A 10 -11.88 -8.89 -2.39
C THR A 10 -12.47 -8.57 -3.77
N ASN A 11 -12.52 -9.59 -4.62
CA ASN A 11 -13.33 -9.63 -5.83
C ASN A 11 -14.80 -9.38 -5.46
N GLY A 12 -15.19 -8.11 -5.46
CA GLY A 12 -16.58 -7.72 -5.64
C GLY A 12 -16.94 -8.04 -7.08
N LEU A 13 -17.60 -9.17 -7.28
CA LEU A 13 -18.39 -9.46 -8.47
C LEU A 13 -19.37 -8.30 -8.62
N ASN A 14 -18.94 -7.28 -9.38
CA ASN A 14 -19.79 -6.25 -9.91
C ASN A 14 -20.71 -6.95 -10.91
N GLN A 15 -21.83 -7.48 -10.40
CA GLN A 15 -22.91 -7.97 -11.23
C GLN A 15 -23.46 -6.75 -11.93
N ASP A 16 -22.97 -6.51 -13.13
CA ASP A 16 -23.52 -5.53 -14.05
C ASP A 16 -25.02 -5.83 -14.21
N PRO A 17 -25.90 -4.99 -13.62
CA PRO A 17 -27.34 -5.24 -13.63
C PRO A 17 -27.90 -5.16 -15.05
N THR A 18 -27.17 -4.53 -15.99
CA THR A 18 -27.57 -4.47 -17.39
C THR A 18 -27.39 -5.82 -18.10
N GLY A 19 -26.38 -6.61 -17.74
CA GLY A 19 -26.13 -7.92 -18.35
C GLY A 19 -27.20 -8.97 -18.00
N VAL A 20 -27.74 -8.92 -16.78
CA VAL A 20 -28.80 -9.84 -16.33
C VAL A 20 -30.14 -9.50 -16.97
N LEU A 21 -30.47 -8.22 -17.14
CA LEU A 21 -31.75 -7.76 -17.70
C LEU A 21 -31.83 -7.89 -19.24
N ILE A 22 -30.71 -7.69 -19.94
CA ILE A 22 -30.62 -7.96 -21.39
C ILE A 22 -30.79 -9.46 -21.64
N GLY A 23 -30.25 -10.30 -20.76
CA GLY A 23 -30.45 -11.74 -20.80
C GLY A 23 -31.91 -12.15 -20.64
N THR A 24 -32.66 -11.53 -19.72
CA THR A 24 -34.07 -11.87 -19.49
C THR A 24 -34.98 -11.40 -20.63
N THR A 25 -34.74 -10.20 -21.19
CA THR A 25 -35.51 -9.68 -22.33
C THR A 25 -35.27 -10.49 -23.60
N ILE A 26 -34.03 -10.88 -23.92
CA ILE A 26 -33.72 -11.79 -25.03
C ILE A 26 -34.35 -13.17 -24.80
N THR A 27 -34.34 -13.68 -23.57
CA THR A 27 -34.98 -14.97 -23.23
C THR A 27 -36.50 -14.92 -23.38
N ALA A 28 -37.15 -13.84 -22.93
CA ALA A 28 -38.58 -13.64 -23.10
C ALA A 28 -38.95 -13.50 -24.58
N THR A 29 -38.16 -12.76 -25.36
CA THR A 29 -38.38 -12.58 -26.80
C THR A 29 -38.21 -13.91 -27.56
N THR A 30 -37.19 -14.71 -27.22
CA THR A 30 -36.99 -16.04 -27.82
C THR A 30 -38.06 -17.04 -27.39
N GLN A 31 -38.59 -16.95 -26.16
CA GLN A 31 -39.72 -17.77 -25.70
C GLN A 31 -41.03 -17.42 -26.43
N VAL A 32 -41.30 -16.13 -26.66
CA VAL A 32 -42.44 -15.68 -27.47
C VAL A 32 -42.28 -16.12 -28.93
N VAL A 33 -41.09 -15.95 -29.52
CA VAL A 33 -40.81 -16.42 -30.89
C VAL A 33 -40.98 -17.94 -31.00
N ASN A 34 -40.45 -18.72 -30.05
CA ASN A 34 -40.58 -20.18 -30.04
C ASN A 34 -42.04 -20.61 -29.87
N SER A 35 -42.79 -20.00 -28.95
CA SER A 35 -44.22 -20.31 -28.79
C SER A 35 -45.06 -19.90 -30.00
N THR A 36 -44.65 -18.85 -30.74
CA THR A 36 -45.27 -18.46 -32.01
C THR A 36 -44.96 -19.46 -33.11
N LEU A 37 -43.72 -19.96 -33.15
CA LEU A 37 -43.26 -20.97 -34.10
C LEU A 37 -43.98 -22.31 -33.86
N ASP A 38 -44.11 -22.73 -32.61
CA ASP A 38 -44.85 -23.94 -32.21
C ASP A 38 -46.34 -23.86 -32.57
N ARG A 39 -46.95 -22.67 -32.47
CA ARG A 39 -48.33 -22.43 -32.90
C ARG A 39 -48.49 -22.47 -34.42
N LEU A 40 -47.54 -21.92 -35.18
CA LEU A 40 -47.52 -22.01 -36.64
C LEU A 40 -47.31 -23.45 -37.13
N LEU A 41 -46.43 -24.20 -36.47
CA LEU A 41 -46.21 -25.62 -36.76
C LEU A 41 -47.47 -26.44 -36.47
N SER A 42 -48.10 -26.22 -35.32
CA SER A 42 -49.34 -26.89 -34.92
C SER A 42 -50.49 -26.58 -35.90
N ALA A 43 -50.61 -25.32 -36.33
CA ALA A 43 -51.60 -24.90 -37.34
C ALA A 43 -51.32 -25.51 -38.73
N SER A 44 -50.05 -25.73 -39.10
CA SER A 44 -49.68 -26.34 -40.39
C SER A 44 -49.90 -27.85 -40.45
N SER A 45 -49.88 -28.54 -39.29
CA SER A 45 -50.02 -30.00 -39.21
C SER A 45 -51.47 -30.53 -39.32
N SER A 46 -52.47 -29.66 -39.38
CA SER A 46 -53.88 -30.03 -39.60
C SER A 46 -54.31 -29.71 -41.05
N PRO A 47 -54.34 -30.69 -41.98
CA PRO A 47 -54.58 -30.43 -43.40
C PRO A 47 -56.06 -30.21 -43.80
N SER A 48 -56.99 -29.93 -42.88
CA SER A 48 -58.42 -29.81 -43.24
C SER A 48 -59.27 -28.79 -42.47
N THR A 49 -58.68 -27.79 -41.79
CA THR A 49 -59.47 -26.74 -41.11
C THR A 49 -58.96 -25.34 -41.44
N GLY A 50 -59.65 -24.71 -42.39
CA GLY A 50 -60.07 -23.31 -42.35
C GLY A 50 -59.01 -22.19 -42.21
N ILE A 51 -58.86 -21.44 -43.30
CA ILE A 51 -58.44 -20.02 -43.37
C ILE A 51 -58.81 -19.15 -42.12
N PRO A 52 -60.00 -19.27 -41.46
CA PRO A 52 -60.31 -18.51 -40.24
C PRO A 52 -59.46 -18.78 -38.99
N ASP A 53 -58.77 -19.92 -38.87
CA ASP A 53 -57.95 -20.23 -37.67
C ASP A 53 -56.58 -19.55 -37.71
N ILE A 54 -56.10 -19.28 -38.94
CA ILE A 54 -54.87 -18.53 -39.20
C ILE A 54 -55.09 -17.05 -38.85
N ASP A 55 -56.25 -16.48 -39.19
CA ASP A 55 -56.57 -15.07 -38.89
C ASP A 55 -56.66 -14.81 -37.38
N LYS A 56 -57.24 -15.75 -36.62
CA LYS A 56 -57.27 -15.66 -35.14
C LYS A 56 -55.87 -15.71 -34.53
N SER A 57 -55.01 -16.56 -35.08
CA SER A 57 -53.61 -16.66 -34.64
C SER A 57 -52.84 -15.38 -34.95
N LEU A 58 -53.11 -14.74 -36.09
CA LEU A 58 -52.48 -13.49 -36.51
C LEU A 58 -52.93 -12.28 -35.66
N GLU A 59 -54.22 -12.21 -35.29
CA GLU A 59 -54.76 -11.25 -34.32
C GLU A 59 -54.12 -11.41 -32.94
N GLN A 60 -53.98 -12.66 -32.47
CA GLN A 60 -53.34 -12.94 -31.19
C GLN A 60 -51.86 -12.53 -31.20
N ILE A 61 -51.13 -12.80 -32.28
CA ILE A 61 -49.73 -12.38 -32.44
C ILE A 61 -49.61 -10.85 -32.42
N ARG A 62 -50.51 -10.12 -33.10
CA ARG A 62 -50.52 -8.65 -33.07
C ARG A 62 -50.76 -8.11 -31.67
N LYS A 63 -51.68 -8.72 -30.93
CA LYS A 63 -51.97 -8.37 -29.54
C LYS A 63 -50.77 -8.64 -28.64
N ASP A 64 -50.15 -9.81 -28.77
CA ASP A 64 -48.98 -10.21 -27.97
C ASP A 64 -47.76 -9.31 -28.28
N LEU A 65 -47.55 -8.94 -29.55
CA LEU A 65 -46.54 -7.95 -29.96
C LEU A 65 -46.82 -6.54 -29.43
N GLY A 66 -48.09 -6.12 -29.40
CA GLY A 66 -48.49 -4.82 -28.84
C GLY A 66 -48.19 -4.73 -27.34
N VAL A 67 -48.51 -5.79 -26.59
CA VAL A 67 -48.17 -5.88 -25.17
C VAL A 67 -46.66 -5.90 -24.97
N LEU A 68 -45.92 -6.70 -25.75
CA LEU A 68 -44.46 -6.77 -25.65
C LEU A 68 -43.80 -5.41 -25.93
N THR A 69 -44.25 -4.70 -26.96
CA THR A 69 -43.72 -3.37 -27.32
C THR A 69 -44.01 -2.35 -26.21
N SER A 70 -45.21 -2.41 -25.61
CA SER A 70 -45.56 -1.55 -24.48
C SER A 70 -44.72 -1.85 -23.23
N THR A 71 -44.47 -3.13 -22.94
CA THR A 71 -43.62 -3.53 -21.81
C THR A 71 -42.17 -3.12 -22.04
N GLN A 72 -41.63 -3.35 -23.24
CA GLN A 72 -40.27 -2.92 -23.59
C GLN A 72 -40.11 -1.40 -23.51
N SER A 73 -41.11 -0.63 -23.94
CA SER A 73 -41.08 0.84 -23.80
C SER A 73 -41.04 1.25 -22.33
N SER A 74 -41.83 0.60 -21.47
CA SER A 74 -41.83 0.88 -20.02
C SER A 74 -40.49 0.51 -19.36
N GLU A 75 -39.90 -0.63 -19.73
CA GLU A 75 -38.59 -1.05 -19.23
C GLU A 75 -37.48 -0.10 -19.69
N GLN A 76 -37.54 0.40 -20.93
CA GLN A 76 -36.60 1.40 -21.43
C GLN A 76 -36.67 2.72 -20.66
N ASP A 77 -37.88 3.18 -20.34
CA ASP A 77 -38.08 4.39 -19.56
C ASP A 77 -37.58 4.21 -18.12
N GLU A 78 -37.82 3.05 -17.49
CA GLU A 78 -37.31 2.73 -16.16
C GLU A 78 -35.77 2.72 -16.14
N ILE A 79 -35.13 2.05 -17.11
CA ILE A 79 -33.67 2.04 -17.25
C ILE A 79 -33.13 3.47 -17.40
N LYS A 80 -33.79 4.30 -18.20
CA LYS A 80 -33.38 5.69 -18.40
C LYS A 80 -33.42 6.48 -17.10
N THR A 81 -34.49 6.33 -16.30
CA THR A 81 -34.60 7.00 -15.00
C THR A 81 -33.55 6.52 -14.01
N LEU A 82 -33.30 5.21 -13.92
CA LEU A 82 -32.26 4.66 -13.05
C LEU A 82 -30.86 5.13 -13.45
N LEU A 83 -30.60 5.22 -14.76
CA LEU A 83 -29.33 5.72 -15.28
C LEU A 83 -29.14 7.21 -14.97
N GLU A 84 -30.18 8.03 -15.16
CA GLU A 84 -30.15 9.45 -14.81
C GLU A 84 -29.92 9.66 -13.30
N ASP A 85 -30.59 8.89 -12.45
CA ASP A 85 -30.45 8.99 -10.99
C ASP A 85 -29.08 8.49 -10.50
N SER A 86 -28.58 7.37 -11.03
CA SER A 86 -27.25 6.84 -10.67
C SER A 86 -26.15 7.79 -11.12
N LEU A 87 -26.21 8.26 -12.37
CA LEU A 87 -25.19 9.15 -12.92
C LEU A 87 -25.20 10.50 -12.19
N ASN A 88 -26.38 11.09 -11.93
CA ASN A 88 -26.45 12.36 -11.19
C ASN A 88 -25.91 12.21 -9.77
N ASN A 89 -26.29 11.16 -9.03
CA ASN A 89 -25.84 11.00 -7.64
C ASN A 89 -24.34 10.68 -7.56
N GLU A 90 -23.82 9.80 -8.41
CA GLU A 90 -22.40 9.44 -8.40
C GLU A 90 -21.52 10.62 -8.84
N VAL A 91 -21.92 11.33 -9.89
CA VAL A 91 -21.18 12.51 -10.37
C VAL A 91 -21.21 13.62 -9.32
N LEU A 92 -22.37 13.90 -8.71
CA LEU A 92 -22.47 14.92 -7.66
C LEU A 92 -21.65 14.55 -6.42
N GLN A 93 -21.67 13.29 -5.99
CA GLN A 93 -20.85 12.83 -4.87
C GLN A 93 -19.35 12.93 -5.18
N HIS A 94 -18.93 12.50 -6.37
CA HIS A 94 -17.53 12.56 -6.75
C HIS A 94 -17.02 14.00 -6.86
N ILE A 95 -17.80 14.89 -7.47
CA ILE A 95 -17.47 16.32 -7.57
C ILE A 95 -17.41 16.94 -6.18
N SER A 96 -18.39 16.67 -5.31
CA SER A 96 -18.40 17.22 -3.95
C SER A 96 -17.18 16.78 -3.15
N ALA A 97 -16.86 15.48 -3.17
CA ALA A 97 -15.67 14.94 -2.49
C ALA A 97 -14.36 15.51 -3.06
N GLN A 98 -14.31 15.78 -4.37
CA GLN A 98 -13.16 16.40 -5.00
C GLN A 98 -13.00 17.87 -4.59
N ILE A 99 -14.10 18.62 -4.53
CA ILE A 99 -14.10 20.01 -4.08
C ILE A 99 -13.67 20.10 -2.61
N GLU A 100 -14.21 19.25 -1.73
CA GLU A 100 -13.82 19.19 -0.32
C GLU A 100 -12.32 18.97 -0.17
N ARG A 101 -11.74 17.97 -0.86
CA ARG A 101 -10.29 17.73 -0.83
C ARG A 101 -9.48 18.92 -1.33
N GLN A 102 -9.95 19.61 -2.37
CA GLN A 102 -9.27 20.79 -2.90
C GLN A 102 -9.33 21.96 -1.91
N ILE A 103 -10.47 22.15 -1.25
CA ILE A 103 -10.64 23.16 -0.20
C ILE A 103 -9.70 22.84 0.97
N ASP A 104 -9.69 21.61 1.47
CA ASP A 104 -8.81 21.19 2.58
C ASP A 104 -7.34 21.44 2.24
N THR A 105 -6.91 21.03 1.04
CA THR A 105 -5.54 21.27 0.57
C THR A 105 -5.20 22.76 0.51
N CYS A 106 -6.13 23.58 -0.02
CA CYS A 106 -5.93 25.03 -0.12
C CYS A 106 -5.86 25.70 1.26
N ILE A 107 -6.70 25.26 2.20
CA ILE A 107 -6.67 25.73 3.59
C ILE A 107 -5.34 25.36 4.23
N ASP A 108 -4.89 24.11 4.13
CA ASP A 108 -3.63 23.67 4.70
C ASP A 108 -2.45 24.47 4.14
N GLU A 109 -2.39 24.68 2.82
CA GLU A 109 -1.36 25.50 2.20
C GLU A 109 -1.39 26.95 2.67
N THR A 110 -2.58 27.54 2.80
CA THR A 110 -2.76 28.93 3.24
C THR A 110 -2.37 29.10 4.71
N VAL A 111 -2.81 28.18 5.57
CA VAL A 111 -2.48 28.18 7.00
C VAL A 111 -0.97 28.01 7.17
N ASN A 112 -0.34 27.08 6.47
CA ASN A 112 1.11 26.87 6.55
C ASN A 112 1.89 28.14 6.18
N LYS A 113 1.50 28.82 5.09
CA LYS A 113 2.13 30.09 4.68
C LYS A 113 1.95 31.18 5.73
N LEU A 114 0.73 31.38 6.22
CA LEU A 114 0.45 32.39 7.25
C LEU A 114 1.18 32.12 8.55
N VAL A 115 1.27 30.85 8.96
CA VAL A 115 2.02 30.44 10.16
C VAL A 115 3.51 30.69 9.95
N GLU A 116 4.06 30.37 8.79
CA GLU A 116 5.48 30.62 8.47
C GLU A 116 5.81 32.13 8.50
N GLU A 117 4.98 32.96 7.86
CA GLU A 117 5.13 34.42 7.86
C GLU A 117 5.03 35.02 9.27
N GLU A 118 4.05 34.58 10.05
CA GLU A 118 3.82 35.14 11.38
C GLU A 118 4.86 34.62 12.39
N LEU A 119 5.31 33.38 12.24
CA LEU A 119 6.47 32.88 12.98
C LEU A 119 7.73 33.66 12.60
N ASP A 120 7.94 34.04 11.34
CA ASP A 120 9.13 34.79 10.89
C ASP A 120 9.15 36.20 11.49
N LYS A 121 7.96 36.76 11.70
CA LYS A 121 7.76 38.07 12.31
C LYS A 121 7.97 38.07 13.83
N TYR A 122 7.50 37.05 14.53
CA TYR A 122 7.58 37.01 16.01
C TYR A 122 8.74 36.21 16.57
N VAL A 123 9.30 35.25 15.82
CA VAL A 123 10.43 34.45 16.27
C VAL A 123 11.68 34.94 15.53
N PRO A 124 12.58 35.68 16.20
CA PRO A 124 13.83 36.10 15.60
C PRO A 124 14.60 34.90 15.05
N LYS A 125 15.19 35.06 13.87
CA LYS A 125 16.00 34.01 13.21
C LYS A 125 17.10 33.46 14.13
N ASP A 126 17.65 34.31 14.99
CA ASP A 126 18.67 33.93 15.97
C ASP A 126 18.14 32.91 16.99
N VAL A 127 16.89 33.06 17.44
CA VAL A 127 16.27 32.14 18.39
C VAL A 127 16.01 30.80 17.73
N ARG A 128 15.54 30.78 16.46
CA ARG A 128 15.37 29.52 15.71
C ARG A 128 16.70 28.80 15.51
N SER A 129 17.72 29.52 15.07
CA SER A 129 19.06 28.97 14.89
C SER A 129 19.63 28.42 16.20
N GLN A 130 19.38 29.11 17.31
CA GLN A 130 19.79 28.63 18.64
C GLN A 130 19.05 27.35 19.04
N VAL A 131 17.74 27.26 18.81
CA VAL A 131 16.95 26.06 19.10
C VAL A 131 17.43 24.88 18.25
N ASP A 132 17.67 25.09 16.96
CA ASP A 132 18.17 24.05 16.06
C ASP A 132 19.56 23.56 16.49
N LYS A 133 20.46 24.50 16.84
CA LYS A 133 21.78 24.17 17.37
C LYS A 133 21.68 23.36 18.66
N GLN A 134 20.85 23.80 19.61
CA GLN A 134 20.64 23.08 20.87
C GLN A 134 20.04 21.70 20.63
N ARG A 135 19.13 21.56 19.67
CA ARG A 135 18.56 20.26 19.29
C ARG A 135 19.62 19.32 18.74
N THR A 136 20.49 19.80 17.84
CA THR A 136 21.62 19.02 17.31
C THR A 136 22.61 18.64 18.41
N GLU A 137 22.91 19.55 19.33
CA GLU A 137 23.76 19.29 20.50
C GLU A 137 23.16 18.21 21.41
N LEU A 138 21.86 18.30 21.72
CA LEU A 138 21.16 17.29 22.53
C LEU A 138 21.15 15.91 21.86
N LEU A 139 20.91 15.84 20.55
CA LEU A 139 20.99 14.57 19.81
C LEU A 139 22.41 13.98 19.87
N THR A 140 23.43 14.82 19.71
CA THR A 140 24.82 14.40 19.82
C THR A 140 25.13 13.84 21.22
N LEU A 141 24.67 14.52 22.28
CA LEU A 141 24.83 14.06 23.66
C LEU A 141 24.09 12.75 23.92
N GLN A 142 22.87 12.60 23.41
CA GLN A 142 22.10 11.36 23.54
C GLN A 142 22.82 10.18 22.89
N ILE A 143 23.36 10.37 21.68
CA ILE A 143 24.17 9.38 20.98
C ILE A 143 25.42 9.03 21.80
N GLN A 144 26.12 10.03 22.33
CA GLN A 144 27.32 9.82 23.15
C GLN A 144 27.03 9.04 24.44
N ILE A 145 25.91 9.34 25.11
CA ILE A 145 25.48 8.64 26.33
C ILE A 145 25.16 7.17 25.98
N HIS A 146 24.33 6.94 24.96
CA HIS A 146 23.98 5.60 24.50
C HIS A 146 25.24 4.80 24.15
N ASN A 147 26.14 5.38 23.37
CA ASN A 147 27.38 4.72 22.96
C ASN A 147 28.31 4.47 24.15
N SER A 148 28.34 5.36 25.14
CA SER A 148 29.13 5.17 26.36
C SER A 148 28.57 4.04 27.23
N GLU A 149 27.24 3.94 27.35
CA GLU A 149 26.55 2.86 28.05
C GLU A 149 26.76 1.52 27.34
N ALA A 150 26.59 1.50 26.01
CA ALA A 150 26.85 0.32 25.19
C ALA A 150 28.30 -0.15 25.33
N ARG A 151 29.28 0.75 25.26
CA ARG A 151 30.70 0.44 25.50
C ARG A 151 30.94 -0.12 26.90
N ARG A 152 30.31 0.48 27.92
CA ARG A 152 30.42 -0.01 29.29
C ARG A 152 29.87 -1.43 29.40
N SER A 153 28.71 -1.70 28.82
CA SER A 153 28.11 -3.04 28.78
C SER A 153 29.01 -4.05 28.05
N ASN A 154 29.51 -3.69 26.88
CA ASN A 154 30.39 -4.54 26.07
C ASN A 154 31.75 -4.80 26.74
N SER A 155 32.25 -3.88 27.57
CA SER A 155 33.53 -4.04 28.28
C SER A 155 33.54 -5.17 29.31
N PHE A 156 32.37 -5.67 29.70
CA PHE A 156 32.27 -6.85 30.56
C PHE A 156 32.61 -8.16 29.82
N ILE A 157 32.60 -8.15 28.48
CA ILE A 157 32.98 -9.29 27.63
C ILE A 157 34.50 -9.38 27.55
N LYS A 158 35.12 -10.03 28.54
CA LYS A 158 36.59 -10.13 28.65
C LYS A 158 37.15 -11.51 28.29
N THR A 159 36.36 -12.56 28.48
CA THR A 159 36.81 -13.96 28.35
C THR A 159 36.06 -14.64 27.21
N GLN A 160 36.70 -15.60 26.53
CA GLN A 160 36.09 -16.40 25.44
C GLN A 160 34.74 -17.02 25.81
N LYS A 161 34.52 -17.35 27.09
CA LYS A 161 33.23 -17.84 27.60
C LYS A 161 32.06 -16.88 27.36
N HIS A 162 32.34 -15.58 27.31
CA HIS A 162 31.35 -14.51 27.15
C HIS A 162 31.19 -14.07 25.68
N PHE A 163 31.88 -14.69 24.71
CA PHE A 163 31.82 -14.26 23.31
C PHE A 163 30.47 -14.53 22.63
N ASN A 164 29.62 -15.34 23.26
CA ASN A 164 28.25 -15.61 22.83
C ASN A 164 27.23 -14.66 23.50
N GLU A 165 27.66 -13.78 24.39
CA GLU A 165 26.77 -12.78 24.99
C GLU A 165 26.40 -11.70 23.97
N ASN A 166 25.22 -11.11 24.16
CA ASN A 166 24.67 -10.12 23.25
C ASN A 166 25.43 -8.80 23.36
N LEU A 167 26.00 -8.34 22.25
CA LEU A 167 26.63 -7.04 22.13
C LEU A 167 25.58 -5.94 22.08
N GLN A 168 25.80 -4.90 22.86
CA GLN A 168 25.05 -3.65 22.72
C GLN A 168 25.55 -2.90 21.50
N TYR A 169 24.61 -2.44 20.67
CA TYR A 169 24.91 -1.76 19.43
C TYR A 169 25.36 -0.31 19.67
N LEU A 170 26.12 0.21 18.72
CA LEU A 170 26.48 1.63 18.68
C LEU A 170 25.65 2.36 17.62
N LEU A 171 25.43 3.64 17.86
CA LEU A 171 24.81 4.57 16.92
C LEU A 171 25.90 5.36 16.19
N ASP A 172 25.67 5.66 14.91
CA ASP A 172 26.51 6.58 14.12
C ASP A 172 26.33 8.04 14.55
N GLN A 173 27.04 8.96 13.88
CA GLN A 173 26.89 10.40 14.12
C GLN A 173 25.48 10.92 13.82
N GLY A 174 24.70 10.22 13.00
CA GLY A 174 23.31 10.52 12.70
C GLY A 174 22.29 9.82 13.59
N GLY A 175 22.73 9.09 14.63
CA GLY A 175 21.84 8.36 15.54
C GLY A 175 21.25 7.08 14.94
N ARG A 176 21.80 6.57 13.83
CA ARG A 176 21.34 5.35 13.16
C ARG A 176 22.14 4.15 13.62
N ARG A 177 21.46 3.01 13.70
CA ARG A 177 22.08 1.71 13.94
C ARG A 177 22.54 1.11 12.61
N SER A 178 23.70 0.46 12.62
CA SER A 178 24.16 -0.32 11.47
C SER A 178 23.35 -1.62 11.31
N ASP A 179 22.85 -1.90 10.12
CA ASP A 179 22.12 -3.14 9.80
C ASP A 179 23.03 -4.38 9.87
N ILE A 180 24.33 -4.18 9.65
CA ILE A 180 25.36 -5.22 9.70
C ILE A 180 26.05 -5.30 11.08
N PHE A 181 25.45 -4.71 12.12
CA PHE A 181 26.02 -4.79 13.46
C PHE A 181 25.90 -6.23 14.02
N PRO A 182 27.01 -6.84 14.45
CA PRO A 182 27.01 -8.22 14.95
C PRO A 182 26.26 -8.32 16.28
N ARG A 183 25.53 -9.42 16.49
CA ARG A 183 24.86 -9.68 17.77
C ARG A 183 25.83 -10.16 18.84
N THR A 184 26.92 -10.82 18.45
CA THR A 184 27.89 -11.40 19.38
C THR A 184 29.33 -11.20 18.87
N VAL A 185 30.32 -11.31 19.76
CA VAL A 185 31.74 -11.20 19.38
C VAL A 185 32.14 -12.33 18.44
N ASN A 186 31.59 -13.53 18.62
CA ASN A 186 31.82 -14.65 17.72
C ASN A 186 31.28 -14.39 16.31
N GLU A 187 30.11 -13.75 16.19
CA GLU A 187 29.57 -13.35 14.89
C GLU A 187 30.48 -12.34 14.19
N LEU A 188 30.98 -11.36 14.94
CA LEU A 188 31.94 -10.37 14.44
C LEU A 188 33.24 -11.03 13.95
N LEU A 189 33.77 -12.00 14.69
CA LEU A 189 34.97 -12.75 14.31
C LEU A 189 34.76 -13.58 13.03
N ALA A 190 33.54 -14.05 12.80
CA ALA A 190 33.15 -14.81 11.62
C ALA A 190 32.90 -13.94 10.37
N TYR A 191 32.85 -12.61 10.48
CA TYR A 191 32.65 -11.73 9.33
C TYR A 191 33.78 -11.84 8.30
N ASN A 192 33.42 -11.72 7.02
CA ASN A 192 34.40 -11.59 5.95
C ASN A 192 34.98 -10.17 5.94
N ASP A 193 36.10 -10.01 5.25
CA ASP A 193 36.86 -8.75 5.18
C ASP A 193 35.99 -7.59 4.69
N GLN A 194 35.11 -7.85 3.72
CA GLN A 194 34.17 -6.87 3.17
C GLN A 194 33.16 -6.36 4.21
N LYS A 195 32.56 -7.24 5.03
CA LYS A 195 31.60 -6.82 6.07
C LYS A 195 32.29 -6.02 7.17
N VAL A 196 33.49 -6.43 7.59
CA VAL A 196 34.27 -5.67 8.59
C VAL A 196 34.61 -4.29 8.04
N LEU A 197 35.00 -4.19 6.78
CA LEU A 197 35.29 -2.91 6.13
C LEU A 197 34.05 -2.00 6.06
N GLN A 198 32.90 -2.53 5.66
CA GLN A 198 31.62 -1.79 5.67
C GLN A 198 31.28 -1.28 7.08
N LEU A 199 31.48 -2.11 8.10
CA LEU A 199 31.21 -1.76 9.50
C LEU A 199 32.13 -0.62 9.96
N VAL A 200 33.42 -0.73 9.66
CA VAL A 200 34.43 0.26 10.03
C VAL A 200 34.22 1.59 9.30
N GLN A 201 33.82 1.55 8.02
CA GLN A 201 33.41 2.74 7.26
C GLN A 201 32.17 3.40 7.84
N PHE A 202 31.16 2.60 8.23
CA PHE A 202 29.92 3.12 8.82
C PHE A 202 30.19 3.91 10.12
N PHE A 203 31.16 3.48 10.91
CA PHE A 203 31.56 4.17 12.15
C PHE A 203 32.67 5.22 11.96
N GLY A 204 33.01 5.57 10.71
CA GLY A 204 33.81 6.74 10.38
C GLY A 204 35.33 6.57 10.47
N MET A 205 35.88 5.38 10.25
CA MET A 205 37.33 5.27 10.02
C MET A 205 37.67 5.84 8.64
N GLU A 206 38.53 6.86 8.60
CA GLU A 206 38.92 7.54 7.35
C GLU A 206 39.74 6.65 6.41
N HIS A 207 40.56 5.73 6.96
CA HIS A 207 41.46 4.87 6.20
C HIS A 207 41.48 3.42 6.71
N PRO A 208 40.43 2.61 6.43
CA PRO A 208 40.47 1.18 6.70
C PRO A 208 41.52 0.49 5.83
N ASP A 209 42.25 -0.45 6.41
CA ASP A 209 43.20 -1.27 5.66
C ASP A 209 42.42 -2.24 4.77
N ASN A 210 42.34 -1.95 3.48
CA ASN A 210 41.58 -2.75 2.51
C ASN A 210 42.04 -4.22 2.43
N ASN A 211 43.28 -4.50 2.81
CA ASN A 211 43.90 -5.82 2.68
C ASN A 211 44.05 -6.56 4.01
N SER A 212 43.56 -6.02 5.13
CA SER A 212 43.80 -6.64 6.44
C SER A 212 42.58 -6.57 7.35
N LYS A 213 41.90 -7.71 7.51
CA LYS A 213 40.77 -7.89 8.43
C LYS A 213 41.15 -7.62 9.89
N ILE A 214 42.31 -8.11 10.32
CA ILE A 214 42.72 -8.12 11.74
C ILE A 214 42.87 -6.69 12.30
N PRO A 215 43.59 -5.74 11.64
CA PRO A 215 43.63 -4.33 12.07
C PRO A 215 42.26 -3.67 12.16
N ASN A 216 41.43 -3.83 11.13
CA ASN A 216 40.07 -3.25 11.08
C ASN A 216 39.18 -3.82 12.20
N LEU A 217 39.26 -5.13 12.43
CA LEU A 217 38.56 -5.81 13.51
C LEU A 217 39.05 -5.33 14.88
N ASN A 218 40.36 -5.24 15.10
CA ASN A 218 40.94 -4.77 16.36
C ASN A 218 40.53 -3.34 16.67
N TRP A 219 40.51 -2.47 15.66
CA TRP A 219 40.00 -1.10 15.82
C TRP A 219 38.53 -1.09 16.19
N PHE A 220 37.71 -1.91 15.51
CA PHE A 220 36.28 -1.98 15.80
C PHE A 220 36.02 -2.51 17.21
N LEU A 221 36.72 -3.57 17.64
CA LEU A 221 36.68 -4.10 19.01
C LEU A 221 37.01 -3.02 20.05
N ARG A 222 38.02 -2.19 19.79
CA ARG A 222 38.38 -1.06 20.65
C ARG A 222 37.26 -0.03 20.74
N ILE A 223 36.57 0.26 19.63
CA ILE A 223 35.47 1.24 19.61
C ILE A 223 34.22 0.75 20.31
N ILE A 224 33.88 -0.54 20.20
CA ILE A 224 32.76 -1.13 20.93
C ILE A 224 33.08 -1.34 22.41
N GLY A 225 34.33 -1.12 22.84
CA GLY A 225 34.76 -1.22 24.24
C GLY A 225 35.15 -2.63 24.69
N VAL A 226 35.28 -3.58 23.77
CA VAL A 226 35.69 -4.96 24.08
C VAL A 226 37.22 -5.01 24.17
N THR A 227 37.75 -5.29 25.35
CA THR A 227 39.18 -5.48 25.57
C THR A 227 39.56 -6.93 25.26
N TYR A 228 40.14 -7.18 24.09
CA TYR A 228 40.70 -8.48 23.74
C TYR A 228 42.14 -8.58 24.27
N GLN A 229 42.41 -9.48 25.21
CA GLN A 229 43.78 -9.79 25.61
C GLN A 229 44.40 -10.69 24.53
N SER A 230 45.35 -10.13 23.77
CA SER A 230 45.98 -10.71 22.58
C SER A 230 46.86 -11.95 22.83
N ASN A 231 46.85 -12.56 24.01
CA ASN A 231 47.67 -13.73 24.35
C ASN A 231 47.19 -15.05 23.71
N LEU A 232 46.31 -15.02 22.71
CA LEU A 232 45.63 -16.19 22.16
C LEU A 232 45.71 -16.31 20.62
N LEU A 233 46.51 -15.47 19.97
CA LEU A 233 46.76 -15.50 18.51
C LEU A 233 48.26 -15.56 18.16
N GLY A 234 49.11 -15.93 19.14
CA GLY A 234 50.50 -16.32 18.93
C GLY A 234 50.65 -17.83 18.89
#